data_AF-A0A4U8UJP2-F1
#
_entry.id   AF-A0A4U8UJP2-F1
#
_cell.length_a   1.000
_cell.length_b   1.000
_cell.length_c   1.000
_cell.angle_alpha   90.00
_cell.angle_beta   90.00
_cell.angle_gamma   90.00
#
_symmetry.space_group_name_H-M   'P 1'
#
loop_
_entity.id
_entity.type
_entity.pdbx_description
1 polymer ?
#
loop_
_entity_poly.entity_id
_entity_poly.type
_entity_poly.pdbx_seq_one_letter_code
_entity_poly.pdbx_strand_id
1 'polypeptide(L)'
;MTVNIPPPPSDRLWYSFRKPPRISIRAIPQVGDRSVDMTTVSDWIEGKLRILLEKNLVCPNMDDVIIPVMSGNGLLNTGYNK
;
A
#
# COMPACT_ATOMS: atom_id res chain seq x y z
N MET A 1 13.00 -6.11 2.06
CA MET A 1 11.95 -6.10 1.02
C MET A 1 12.17 -7.32 0.14
N THR A 2 11.11 -7.94 -0.35
CA THR A 2 11.15 -9.05 -1.31
C THR A 2 10.20 -8.71 -2.45
N VAL A 3 10.59 -9.08 -3.66
CA VAL A 3 9.80 -8.90 -4.88
C VAL A 3 9.72 -10.26 -5.54
N ASN A 4 8.53 -10.65 -5.98
CA ASN A 4 8.27 -11.90 -6.67
C ASN A 4 7.53 -11.61 -7.98
N ILE A 5 8.01 -12.24 -9.06
CA ILE A 5 7.38 -12.17 -10.37
C ILE A 5 6.91 -13.60 -10.68
N PRO A 6 5.59 -13.83 -10.79
CA PRO A 6 5.07 -15.14 -11.16
C PRO A 6 5.49 -15.52 -12.60
N PRO A 7 5.47 -16.81 -12.96
CA PRO A 7 5.84 -17.25 -14.30
C PRO A 7 4.97 -16.56 -15.38
N PRO A 8 5.49 -16.37 -16.61
CA PRO A 8 4.70 -15.87 -17.75
C PRO A 8 3.45 -16.75 -17.94
N PRO A 9 2.25 -16.20 -18.26
CA PRO A 9 1.94 -14.88 -18.83
C PRO A 9 1.44 -13.84 -17.81
N SER A 10 2.04 -13.77 -16.61
CA SER A 10 1.57 -12.82 -15.60
C SER A 10 2.09 -11.39 -15.82
N ASP A 11 1.18 -10.42 -15.70
CA ASP A 11 1.45 -8.99 -15.67
C ASP A 11 1.52 -8.44 -14.23
N ARG A 12 1.66 -9.31 -13.23
CA ARG A 12 1.60 -8.95 -11.81
C ARG A 12 2.95 -9.07 -11.13
N LEU A 13 3.29 -8.09 -10.30
CA LEU A 13 4.44 -8.09 -9.41
C LEU A 13 3.94 -8.15 -7.98
N TRP A 14 4.45 -9.10 -7.21
CA TRP A 14 4.14 -9.20 -5.79
C TRP A 14 5.29 -8.59 -5.00
N TYR A 15 5.01 -7.65 -4.11
CA TYR A 15 6.02 -7.08 -3.23
C TYR A 15 5.61 -7.16 -1.77
N SER A 16 6.60 -7.32 -0.89
CA SER A 16 6.38 -7.28 0.56
C SER A 16 7.67 -7.06 1.36
N PHE A 17 7.52 -6.85 2.66
CA PHE A 17 8.60 -6.78 3.62
C PHE A 17 8.78 -8.13 4.32
N ARG A 18 10.02 -8.61 4.40
CA ARG A 18 10.35 -9.85 5.14
C ARG A 18 10.29 -9.69 6.67
N LYS A 19 10.42 -8.46 7.15
CA LYS A 19 10.36 -8.09 8.57
C LYS A 19 9.46 -6.85 8.68
N PRO A 20 8.75 -6.66 9.80
CA PRO A 20 7.96 -5.45 10.03
C PRO A 20 8.81 -4.20 9.79
N PRO A 21 8.42 -3.30 8.86
CA PRO A 21 9.16 -2.08 8.62
C PRO A 21 9.00 -1.11 9.79
N ARG A 22 9.96 -0.18 9.94
CA ARG A 22 9.81 0.94 10.88
C ARG A 22 8.88 1.98 10.25
N ILE A 23 7.64 2.04 10.75
CA ILE A 23 6.61 2.93 10.22
C ILE A 23 6.38 4.08 11.20
N SER A 24 6.44 5.32 10.70
CA SER A 24 6.00 6.52 11.39
C SER A 24 4.81 7.11 10.62
N ILE A 25 3.62 6.96 11.17
CA ILE A 25 2.37 7.52 10.64
C ILE A 25 1.88 8.53 11.66
N ARG A 26 1.37 9.66 11.17
CA ARG A 26 0.68 10.65 11.97
C ARG A 26 -0.70 10.86 11.38
N ALA A 27 -1.75 10.64 12.16
CA ALA A 27 -3.10 11.05 11.81
C ALA A 27 -3.29 12.52 12.24
N ILE A 28 -3.96 13.31 11.40
CA ILE A 28 -4.30 14.70 11.70
C ILE A 28 -5.81 14.81 11.62
N PRO A 29 -6.52 14.81 12.76
CA PRO A 29 -7.98 14.92 12.76
C PRO A 29 -8.43 16.30 12.23
N GLN A 30 -9.32 16.29 11.25
CA GLN A 30 -9.94 17.49 10.69
C GLN A 30 -11.47 17.31 10.65
N VAL A 31 -12.20 18.34 11.09
CA VAL A 31 -13.67 18.38 11.02
C VAL A 31 -14.07 19.68 10.31
N GLY A 32 -14.49 19.56 9.05
CA GLY A 32 -14.66 20.72 8.17
C GLY A 32 -13.33 21.45 7.98
N ASP A 33 -13.33 22.79 8.10
CA ASP A 33 -12.11 23.61 7.99
C ASP A 33 -11.31 23.73 9.29
N ARG A 34 -11.78 23.10 10.39
CA ARG A 34 -11.15 23.22 11.71
C ARG A 34 -10.42 21.94 12.10
N SER A 35 -9.13 22.08 12.43
CA SER A 35 -8.38 21.05 13.14
C SER A 35 -8.90 20.96 14.57
N VAL A 36 -9.32 19.75 14.97
CA VAL A 36 -9.80 19.48 16.33
C VAL A 36 -8.79 18.55 16.99
N ASP A 37 -8.35 18.86 18.21
CA ASP A 37 -7.43 18.00 18.96
C ASP A 37 -8.15 16.76 19.49
N MET A 38 -8.35 15.78 18.60
CA MET A 38 -8.84 14.43 18.92
C MET A 38 -7.66 13.45 19.00
N THR A 39 -6.75 13.69 19.95
CA THR A 39 -5.51 12.91 20.13
C THR A 39 -5.79 11.41 20.31
N THR A 40 -6.75 11.03 21.17
CA THR A 40 -7.12 9.63 21.38
C THR A 40 -7.56 8.91 20.10
N VAL A 41 -8.33 9.59 19.24
CA VAL A 41 -8.83 9.01 17.99
C VAL A 41 -7.68 8.92 16.98
N SER A 42 -6.83 9.94 16.91
CA SER A 42 -5.63 9.96 16.09
C SER A 42 -4.71 8.79 16.41
N ASP A 43 -4.37 8.61 17.69
CA ASP A 43 -3.50 7.54 18.18
C ASP A 43 -4.10 6.15 17.88
N TRP A 44 -5.42 6.01 18.03
CA TRP A 44 -6.13 4.78 17.70
C TRP A 44 -6.07 4.46 16.19
N ILE A 45 -6.28 5.46 15.33
CA ILE A 45 -6.17 5.32 13.87
C ILE A 45 -4.75 4.95 13.48
N GLU A 46 -3.73 5.63 14.03
CA GLU A 46 -2.32 5.34 13.78
C GLU A 46 -1.96 3.90 14.17
N GLY A 47 -2.41 3.44 15.34
CA GLY A 47 -2.23 2.07 15.80
C GLY A 47 -2.89 1.05 14.87
N LYS A 48 -4.12 1.33 14.42
CA LYS A 48 -4.84 0.46 13.46
C LYS A 48 -4.15 0.42 12.11
N LEU A 49 -3.69 1.56 11.60
CA LEU A 49 -3.03 1.65 10.30
C LEU A 49 -1.68 0.92 10.31
N ARG A 50 -0.94 0.98 11.43
CA ARG A 50 0.26 0.18 11.64
C ARG A 50 -0.01 -1.32 11.53
N ILE A 51 -1.04 -1.81 12.24
CA ILE A 51 -1.44 -3.22 12.21
C ILE A 51 -1.86 -3.63 10.80
N LEU A 52 -2.59 -2.78 10.09
CA LEU A 52 -3.02 -3.05 8.71
C LEU A 52 -1.85 -3.14 7.74
N LEU A 53 -0.87 -2.23 7.84
CA LEU A 53 0.33 -2.28 6.99
C LEU A 53 1.16 -3.51 7.29
N GLU A 54 1.34 -3.85 8.57
CA GLU A 54 2.03 -5.08 8.95
C GLU A 54 1.30 -6.31 8.41
N LYS A 55 -0.03 -6.37 8.57
CA LYS A 55 -0.82 -7.50 8.10
C LYS A 55 -0.82 -7.64 6.58
N ASN A 56 -0.84 -6.57 5.79
CA ASN A 56 -0.95 -6.67 4.32
C ASN A 56 0.40 -6.68 3.61
N LEU A 57 1.39 -5.93 4.12
CA LEU A 57 2.67 -5.72 3.43
C LEU A 57 3.82 -6.56 4.00
N VAL A 58 3.62 -7.35 5.06
CA VAL A 58 4.67 -8.22 5.62
C VAL A 58 4.38 -9.68 5.28
N CYS A 59 5.43 -10.42 4.89
CA CYS A 59 5.36 -11.84 4.60
C CYS A 59 4.64 -12.62 5.72
N PRO A 60 3.75 -13.58 5.40
CA PRO A 60 3.53 -14.17 4.07
C PRO A 60 2.62 -13.36 3.14
N ASN A 61 1.99 -12.29 3.62
CA ASN A 61 1.12 -11.47 2.78
C ASN A 61 1.96 -10.57 1.86
N MET A 62 1.55 -10.48 0.60
CA MET A 62 2.21 -9.71 -0.44
C MET A 62 1.15 -8.95 -1.23
N ASP A 63 1.45 -7.71 -1.58
CA ASP A 63 0.56 -6.86 -2.36
C ASP A 63 0.80 -7.08 -3.85
N ASP A 64 -0.27 -7.19 -4.65
CA ASP A 64 -0.20 -7.46 -6.08
C ASP A 64 -0.36 -6.19 -6.91
N VAL A 65 0.68 -5.87 -7.67
CA VAL A 65 0.71 -4.69 -8.54
C VAL A 65 0.72 -5.14 -9.98
N ILE A 66 -0.25 -4.68 -10.77
CA ILE A 66 -0.26 -4.88 -12.21
C ILE A 66 0.78 -3.95 -12.83
N ILE A 67 1.70 -4.50 -13.61
CA ILE A 67 2.66 -3.75 -14.42
C ILE A 67 2.08 -3.64 -15.84
N PRO A 68 1.56 -2.46 -16.24
CA PRO A 68 0.89 -2.31 -17.53
C PRO A 68 1.78 -2.63 -18.73
N VAL A 69 3.10 -2.40 -18.61
CA VAL A 69 4.11 -2.71 -19.64
C VAL A 69 4.25 -4.22 -19.88
N MET A 70 3.96 -5.05 -18.86
CA MET A 70 3.95 -6.51 -18.98
C MET A 70 2.59 -7.05 -19.40
N SER A 71 1.55 -6.20 -19.41
CA SER A 71 0.21 -6.58 -19.84
C SER A 71 0.08 -6.42 -21.35
N GLY A 72 -0.33 -7.49 -22.03
CA GLY A 72 -0.63 -7.45 -23.48
C GLY A 72 -1.87 -6.59 -23.83
N ASN A 73 -2.53 -6.01 -22.83
CA ASN A 73 -3.73 -5.18 -22.99
C ASN A 73 -3.36 -3.76 -23.41
N GLY A 74 -3.65 -3.41 -24.67
CA GLY A 74 -3.41 -2.07 -25.23
C GLY A 74 -4.12 -0.92 -24.50
N LEU A 75 -5.17 -1.23 -23.71
CA LEU A 75 -5.89 -0.24 -22.88
C LEU A 75 -5.12 0.16 -21.61
N LEU A 76 -4.29 -0.74 -21.06
CA LEU A 76 -3.47 -0.45 -19.88
C LEU A 76 -2.14 0.21 -20.26
N ASN A 77 -1.65 -0.06 -21.47
CA ASN A 77 -0.40 0.50 -22.00
C ASN A 77 -0.55 1.95 -22.50
N THR A 78 -1.79 2.42 -22.67
CA THR A 78 -2.10 3.82 -22.97
C THR A 78 -2.06 4.60 -21.66
N GLY A 79 -0.86 5.02 -21.27
CA GLY A 79 -0.59 5.62 -19.96
C GLY A 79 -1.40 6.86 -19.63
N TYR A 80 -1.43 7.10 -18.32
CA TYR A 80 -1.89 8.24 -17.50
C TYR A 80 -1.37 9.65 -17.92
N ASN A 81 -0.97 9.85 -19.18
CA ASN A 81 -0.50 11.12 -19.76
C ASN A 81 -1.02 11.27 -21.20
N LYS A 82 -2.32 11.50 -21.34
CA LYS A 82 -2.90 12.25 -22.45
C LYS A 82 -3.78 13.36 -21.89
#